data_AF-A0A9X6RQA9-F1
#
_entry.id   AF-A0A9X6RQA9-F1
#
_cell.length_a   1.000
_cell.length_b   1.000
_cell.length_c   1.000
_cell.angle_alpha   90.00
_cell.angle_beta   90.00
_cell.angle_gamma   90.00
#
_symmetry.space_group_name_H-M   'P 1'
#
loop_
_entity.id
_entity.type
_entity.pdbx_description
1 polymer ?
#
loop_
_entity_poly.entity_id
_entity_poly.type
_entity_poly.pdbx_seq_one_letter_code
_entity_poly.pdbx_strand_id
1 'polypeptide(L)'
;MAVKGVPGSDVTMYVPLGISVTSDTGQPLGDINTAEDKICVARGGAGGGPKEQFRGQIGERRHLRLDLKVLADIGLVGFPNAGKSTMLSVMSEATPRIASYPFTTIEPELGIMQYLDYRQISMADLPGLIEGASQNVGLGHRFLRHVERTRLLLFVIDVNGFQLSPMHPHRTAFETLVLLNKELELYKESLIDKPALLAVNKMDLPGAREKYDVFAKQIQNYEEATNALEESLRPK
;
A
#
# COMPACT_ATOMS: atom_id res chain seq x y z
N MET A 1 -18.15 33.65 47.74
CA MET A 1 -18.34 32.98 46.44
C MET A 1 -17.05 32.25 46.09
N ALA A 2 -17.09 30.94 45.86
CA ALA A 2 -15.92 30.23 45.34
C ALA A 2 -15.74 30.61 43.86
N VAL A 3 -14.54 31.01 43.46
CA VAL A 3 -14.21 31.31 42.06
C VAL A 3 -14.17 30.00 41.28
N LYS A 4 -15.01 29.86 40.26
CA LYS A 4 -15.01 28.67 39.39
C LYS A 4 -13.80 28.71 38.47
N GLY A 5 -12.92 27.72 38.59
CA GLY A 5 -11.77 27.56 37.68
C GLY A 5 -12.19 27.28 36.24
N VAL A 6 -11.37 27.70 35.29
CA VAL A 6 -11.58 27.43 33.86
C VAL A 6 -11.16 25.98 33.56
N PRO A 7 -11.96 25.21 32.79
CA PRO A 7 -11.55 23.88 32.33
C PRO A 7 -10.26 23.95 31.49
N GLY A 8 -9.42 22.91 31.59
CA GLY A 8 -8.29 22.74 30.68
C GLY A 8 -8.77 22.56 29.24
N SER A 9 -7.93 22.93 28.28
CA SER A 9 -8.18 22.68 26.86
C SER A 9 -7.81 21.26 26.46
N ASP A 10 -8.56 20.67 25.54
CA ASP A 10 -8.19 19.40 24.93
C ASP A 10 -6.93 19.54 24.06
N VAL A 11 -6.15 18.46 23.99
CA VAL A 11 -5.02 18.34 23.04
C VAL A 11 -5.40 17.29 22.01
N THR A 12 -5.34 17.67 20.72
CA THR A 12 -5.64 16.77 19.61
C THR A 12 -4.35 16.31 18.95
N MET A 13 -4.20 15.00 18.78
CA MET A 13 -3.13 14.39 17.99
C MET A 13 -3.69 13.95 16.65
N TYR A 14 -3.09 14.44 15.56
CA TYR A 14 -3.49 14.03 14.21
C TYR A 14 -2.80 12.72 13.83
N VAL A 15 -3.57 11.78 13.28
CA VAL A 15 -3.08 10.49 12.81
C VAL A 15 -3.52 10.27 11.35
N PRO A 16 -2.84 9.39 10.59
CA PRO A 16 -3.32 8.99 9.28
C PRO A 16 -4.68 8.26 9.35
N LEU A 17 -5.43 8.27 8.25
CA LEU A 17 -6.63 7.45 8.11
C LEU A 17 -6.27 5.95 8.04
N GLY A 18 -7.14 5.12 8.64
CA GLY A 18 -6.99 3.68 8.77
C GLY A 18 -6.21 3.26 10.02
N ILE A 19 -6.16 4.07 11.08
CA ILE A 19 -5.47 3.71 12.33
C ILE A 19 -6.44 2.99 13.26
N SER A 20 -6.03 1.82 13.77
CA SER A 20 -6.68 1.17 14.90
C SER A 20 -5.95 1.53 16.19
N VAL A 21 -6.72 1.94 17.20
CA VAL A 21 -6.21 2.36 18.50
C VAL A 21 -6.50 1.26 19.52
N THR A 22 -5.46 0.73 20.14
CA THR A 22 -5.57 -0.25 21.24
C THR A 22 -4.84 0.27 22.48
N SER A 23 -5.32 -0.13 23.67
CA SER A 23 -4.57 0.07 24.90
C SER A 23 -3.35 -0.86 24.95
N ASP A 24 -2.41 -0.56 25.83
CA ASP A 24 -1.31 -1.45 26.22
C ASP A 24 -1.77 -2.84 26.72
N THR A 25 -2.97 -2.93 27.31
CA THR A 25 -3.60 -4.21 27.69
C THR A 25 -4.26 -4.96 26.53
N GLY A 26 -4.17 -4.45 25.30
CA GLY A 26 -4.79 -5.04 24.11
C GLY A 26 -6.28 -4.76 23.95
N GLN A 27 -6.87 -3.87 24.76
CA GLN A 27 -8.28 -3.49 24.63
C GLN A 27 -8.45 -2.55 23.42
N PRO A 28 -9.32 -2.86 22.45
CA PRO A 28 -9.61 -1.96 21.35
C PRO A 28 -10.36 -0.73 21.85
N LEU A 29 -9.86 0.46 21.49
CA LEU A 29 -10.48 1.76 21.82
C LEU A 29 -11.27 2.32 20.63
N GLY A 30 -10.93 1.91 19.40
CA GLY A 30 -11.68 2.23 18.18
C GLY A 30 -10.76 2.44 16.97
N ASP A 31 -11.36 2.82 15.84
CA ASP A 31 -10.66 3.07 14.59
C ASP A 31 -10.88 4.52 14.09
N ILE A 32 -9.86 5.10 13.46
CA ILE A 32 -9.93 6.38 12.75
C ILE A 32 -9.90 6.10 11.25
N ASN A 33 -11.06 6.12 10.61
CA ASN A 33 -11.23 5.78 9.21
C ASN A 33 -11.54 7.02 8.36
N THR A 34 -12.36 7.96 8.83
CA THR A 34 -12.72 9.20 8.13
C THR A 34 -12.00 10.43 8.69
N ALA A 35 -12.02 11.56 7.98
CA ALA A 35 -11.39 12.80 8.46
C ALA A 35 -12.15 13.42 9.65
N GLU A 36 -13.41 13.03 9.82
CA GLU A 36 -14.31 13.45 10.88
C GLU A 36 -14.18 12.59 12.14
N ASP A 37 -13.60 11.40 12.02
CA ASP A 37 -13.46 10.46 13.13
C ASP A 37 -12.55 11.04 14.23
N LYS A 38 -13.03 10.99 15.47
CA LYS A 38 -12.28 11.38 16.66
C LYS A 38 -12.54 10.38 17.78
N ILE A 39 -11.47 9.95 18.43
CA ILE A 39 -11.55 9.05 19.59
C ILE A 39 -10.90 9.76 20.78
N CYS A 40 -11.63 9.85 21.88
CA CYS A 40 -11.08 10.31 23.16
C CYS A 40 -10.32 9.14 23.79
N VAL A 41 -8.99 9.20 23.72
CA VAL A 41 -8.10 8.13 24.20
C VAL A 41 -7.67 8.29 25.66
N ALA A 42 -7.81 9.50 26.22
CA ALA A 42 -7.55 9.80 27.62
C ALA A 42 -8.43 10.99 28.07
N ARG A 43 -9.15 10.83 29.17
CA ARG A 43 -9.99 11.90 29.75
C ARG A 43 -9.21 12.73 30.76
N GLY A 44 -9.45 14.04 30.74
CA GLY A 44 -9.01 14.94 31.80
C GLY A 44 -9.65 14.60 33.16
N GLY A 45 -8.98 14.96 34.24
CA GLY A 45 -9.50 14.74 35.59
C GLY A 45 -10.61 15.73 35.96
N ALA A 46 -11.52 15.32 36.84
CA ALA A 46 -12.59 16.18 37.32
C ALA A 46 -12.05 17.34 38.20
N GLY A 47 -12.68 18.51 38.10
CA GLY A 47 -12.41 19.62 39.03
C GLY A 47 -12.84 19.29 40.46
N GLY A 48 -12.15 19.84 41.45
CA GLY A 48 -12.48 19.62 42.86
C GLY A 48 -13.65 20.47 43.33
N GLY A 49 -14.66 19.85 43.92
CA GLY A 49 -15.74 20.53 44.61
C GLY A 49 -15.46 20.74 46.10
N PRO A 50 -16.43 21.31 46.85
CA PRO A 50 -16.31 21.44 48.30
C PRO A 50 -16.10 20.11 49.04
N LYS A 51 -16.70 19.02 48.53
CA LYS A 51 -16.54 17.67 49.09
C LYS A 51 -15.10 17.16 48.95
N GLU A 52 -14.42 17.54 47.87
CA GLU A 52 -13.04 17.16 47.56
C GLU A 52 -12.03 18.23 48.03
N GLN A 53 -12.44 19.16 48.90
CA GLN A 53 -11.61 20.27 49.40
C GLN A 53 -10.98 21.11 48.26
N PHE A 54 -11.71 21.27 47.16
CA PHE A 54 -11.27 21.99 45.96
C PHE A 54 -10.01 21.39 45.29
N ARG A 55 -9.69 20.11 45.55
CA ARG A 55 -8.61 19.39 44.88
C ARG A 55 -9.13 18.69 43.63
N GLY A 56 -8.57 19.02 42.48
CA GLY A 56 -8.85 18.32 41.23
C GLY A 56 -8.34 16.89 41.24
N GLN A 57 -8.94 16.04 40.42
CA GLN A 57 -8.50 14.67 40.17
C GLN A 57 -7.46 14.64 39.06
N ILE A 58 -6.60 13.61 39.09
CA ILE A 58 -5.60 13.40 38.03
C ILE A 58 -6.33 12.82 36.81
N GLY A 59 -6.03 13.35 35.62
CA GLY A 59 -6.54 12.80 34.36
C GLY A 59 -5.96 11.42 34.06
N GLU A 60 -6.58 10.72 33.12
CA GLU A 60 -6.11 9.41 32.68
C GLU A 60 -4.73 9.51 32.04
N ARG A 61 -3.89 8.50 32.31
CA ARG A 61 -2.63 8.27 31.60
C ARG A 61 -2.70 6.90 30.98
N ARG A 62 -2.48 6.80 29.68
CA ARG A 62 -2.52 5.53 28.95
C ARG A 62 -1.34 5.44 28.01
N HIS A 63 -0.76 4.25 27.92
CA HIS A 63 0.05 3.86 26.78
C HIS A 63 -0.88 3.31 25.70
N LEU A 64 -0.71 3.79 24.48
CA LEU A 64 -1.54 3.43 23.34
C LEU A 64 -0.67 2.79 22.30
N ARG A 65 -1.23 1.79 21.61
CA ARG A 65 -0.68 1.22 20.41
C ARG A 65 -1.55 1.65 19.23
N LEU A 66 -0.91 2.27 18.24
CA LEU A 66 -1.54 2.75 17.03
C LEU A 66 -1.08 1.84 15.89
N ASP A 67 -1.93 0.92 15.46
CA ASP A 67 -1.64 0.04 14.33
C ASP A 67 -2.31 0.61 13.09
N LEU A 68 -1.52 0.98 12.09
CA LEU A 68 -2.04 1.39 10.79
C LEU A 68 -2.51 0.14 10.05
N LYS A 69 -3.78 0.13 9.62
CA LYS A 69 -4.34 -0.95 8.81
C LYS A 69 -3.62 -0.98 7.45
N VAL A 70 -2.85 -2.04 7.27
CA VAL A 70 -2.21 -2.45 6.01
C VAL A 70 -3.34 -2.77 5.01
N LEU A 71 -3.21 -2.34 3.76
CA LEU A 71 -4.25 -2.64 2.76
C LEU A 71 -4.27 -4.11 2.37
N ALA A 72 -3.08 -4.65 2.15
CA ALA A 72 -2.84 -6.01 1.74
C ALA A 72 -1.42 -6.41 2.11
N ASP A 73 -1.18 -7.69 2.37
CA ASP A 73 0.18 -8.20 2.55
C ASP A 73 1.00 -8.04 1.26
N ILE A 74 0.39 -8.25 0.10
CA ILE A 74 1.03 -8.20 -1.22
C ILE A 74 0.34 -7.16 -2.10
N GLY A 75 1.13 -6.28 -2.73
CA GLY A 75 0.67 -5.37 -3.78
C GLY A 75 1.09 -5.84 -5.16
N LEU A 76 0.14 -6.01 -6.08
CA LEU A 76 0.44 -6.35 -7.48
C LEU A 76 0.90 -5.09 -8.23
N VAL A 77 2.04 -5.20 -8.92
CA VAL A 77 2.63 -4.14 -9.74
C VAL A 77 2.86 -4.69 -11.14
N GLY A 78 2.33 -4.05 -12.18
CA GLY A 78 2.52 -4.50 -13.57
C GLY A 78 1.59 -3.79 -14.54
N PHE A 79 2.02 -3.59 -15.78
CA PHE A 79 1.27 -2.78 -16.75
C PHE A 79 -0.14 -3.33 -17.03
N PRO A 80 -1.03 -2.53 -17.66
CA PRO A 80 -2.30 -3.04 -18.17
C PRO A 80 -2.10 -4.33 -18.99
N ASN A 81 -3.05 -5.27 -18.87
CA ASN A 81 -3.01 -6.57 -19.54
C ASN A 81 -1.83 -7.50 -19.18
N ALA A 82 -1.00 -7.16 -18.19
CA ALA A 82 0.00 -8.09 -17.65
C ALA A 82 -0.63 -9.32 -16.95
N GLY A 83 -1.93 -9.25 -16.64
CA GLY A 83 -2.70 -10.33 -16.03
C GLY A 83 -2.82 -10.25 -14.50
N LYS A 84 -2.63 -9.06 -13.91
CA LYS A 84 -2.78 -8.82 -12.46
C LYS A 84 -4.14 -9.25 -11.91
N SER A 85 -5.23 -8.72 -12.46
CA SER A 85 -6.59 -9.00 -11.97
C SER A 85 -6.98 -10.46 -12.19
N THR A 86 -6.52 -11.09 -13.28
CA THR A 86 -6.66 -12.54 -13.49
C THR A 86 -5.91 -13.34 -12.44
N MET A 87 -4.65 -12.99 -12.15
CA MET A 87 -3.85 -13.64 -11.12
C MET A 87 -4.48 -13.47 -9.73
N LEU A 88 -4.97 -12.28 -9.40
CA LEU A 88 -5.68 -12.00 -8.16
C LEU A 88 -6.93 -12.89 -8.02
N SER A 89 -7.75 -12.96 -9.07
CA SER A 89 -8.98 -13.75 -9.10
C SER A 89 -8.73 -15.25 -8.98
N VAL A 90 -7.68 -15.77 -9.64
CA VAL A 90 -7.35 -17.20 -9.60
C VAL A 90 -6.70 -17.60 -8.27
N MET A 91 -5.84 -16.74 -7.71
CA MET A 91 -5.14 -17.07 -6.46
C MET A 91 -6.04 -16.89 -5.23
N SER A 92 -7.01 -15.98 -5.28
CA SER A 92 -7.99 -15.83 -4.19
C SER A 92 -9.07 -16.91 -4.26
N GLU A 93 -9.26 -17.63 -3.15
CA GLU A 93 -10.33 -18.65 -3.03
C GLU A 93 -11.75 -18.01 -2.99
N ALA A 94 -11.81 -16.69 -2.91
CA ALA A 94 -13.03 -15.89 -2.90
C ALA A 94 -13.02 -14.91 -4.06
N THR A 95 -14.20 -14.58 -4.60
CA THR A 95 -14.35 -13.50 -5.59
C THR A 95 -13.67 -12.22 -5.08
N PRO A 96 -12.78 -11.60 -5.87
CA PRO A 96 -12.15 -10.33 -5.50
C PRO A 96 -13.19 -9.34 -5.04
N ARG A 97 -12.97 -8.76 -3.86
CA ARG A 97 -13.89 -7.78 -3.28
C ARG A 97 -13.32 -6.40 -3.53
N ILE A 98 -14.18 -5.52 -4.02
CA ILE A 98 -13.86 -4.10 -4.10
C ILE A 98 -13.77 -3.57 -2.67
N ALA A 99 -12.60 -3.08 -2.28
CA ALA A 99 -12.35 -2.65 -0.92
C ALA A 99 -12.43 -1.12 -0.82
N SER A 100 -13.50 -0.63 -0.19
CA SER A 100 -13.75 0.79 0.05
C SER A 100 -12.91 1.30 1.22
N TYR A 101 -11.62 1.56 0.98
CA TYR A 101 -10.78 2.17 2.00
C TYR A 101 -11.01 3.69 2.03
N PRO A 102 -11.12 4.32 3.21
CA PRO A 102 -11.47 5.74 3.31
C PRO A 102 -10.48 6.72 2.67
N PHE A 103 -9.29 6.23 2.32
CA PHE A 103 -8.17 7.01 1.80
C PHE A 103 -7.86 6.66 0.32
N THR A 104 -8.57 5.71 -0.29
CA THR A 104 -8.46 5.36 -1.71
C THR A 104 -9.41 6.23 -2.53
N THR A 105 -8.92 6.88 -3.60
CA THR A 105 -9.78 7.51 -4.62
C THR A 105 -10.24 6.51 -5.69
N ILE A 106 -9.51 5.39 -5.83
CA ILE A 106 -9.84 4.26 -6.69
C ILE A 106 -9.84 3.03 -5.79
N GLU A 107 -10.97 2.34 -5.70
CA GLU A 107 -11.10 1.17 -4.84
C GLU A 107 -10.24 0.03 -5.40
N PRO A 108 -9.22 -0.45 -4.68
CA PRO A 108 -8.43 -1.58 -5.13
C PRO A 108 -9.27 -2.87 -5.05
N GLU A 109 -9.00 -3.79 -5.97
CA GLU A 109 -9.51 -5.14 -5.86
C GLU A 109 -8.68 -5.91 -4.84
N LEU A 110 -9.33 -6.44 -3.81
CA LEU A 110 -8.69 -7.24 -2.76
C LEU A 110 -9.05 -8.71 -2.93
N GLY A 111 -8.03 -9.56 -2.98
CA GLY A 111 -8.13 -11.01 -2.92
C GLY A 111 -7.56 -11.52 -1.60
N ILE A 112 -8.20 -12.53 -1.01
CA ILE A 112 -7.71 -13.21 0.18
C ILE A 112 -7.42 -14.66 -0.19
N MET A 113 -6.16 -15.08 0.01
CA MET A 113 -5.74 -16.47 -0.08
C MET A 113 -5.84 -17.08 1.31
N GLN A 114 -6.57 -18.19 1.44
CA GLN A 114 -6.63 -18.96 2.67
C GLN A 114 -5.81 -20.24 2.49
N TYR A 115 -5.00 -20.57 3.49
CA TYR A 115 -4.22 -21.80 3.49
C TYR A 115 -4.88 -22.83 4.43
N LEU A 116 -4.56 -24.11 4.21
CA LEU A 116 -5.10 -25.23 5.01
C LEU A 116 -4.79 -25.13 6.51
N ASP A 117 -3.75 -24.38 6.87
CA ASP A 117 -3.36 -24.09 8.25
C ASP A 117 -3.96 -22.79 8.80
N TYR A 118 -5.05 -22.31 8.18
CA TYR A 118 -5.80 -21.11 8.54
C TYR A 118 -5.04 -19.79 8.39
N ARG A 119 -3.82 -19.80 7.83
CA ARG A 119 -3.15 -18.55 7.46
C ARG A 119 -3.92 -17.87 6.34
N GLN A 120 -3.98 -16.54 6.42
CA GLN A 120 -4.57 -15.71 5.37
C GLN A 120 -3.50 -14.76 4.86
N ILE A 121 -3.41 -14.65 3.53
CA ILE A 121 -2.58 -13.65 2.86
C ILE A 121 -3.50 -12.81 2.01
N SER A 122 -3.45 -11.50 2.24
CA SER A 122 -4.21 -10.52 1.47
C SER A 122 -3.37 -9.99 0.30
N MET A 123 -3.99 -9.88 -0.86
CA MET A 123 -3.39 -9.35 -2.08
C MET A 123 -4.26 -8.21 -2.60
N ALA A 124 -3.66 -7.11 -3.03
CA ALA A 124 -4.38 -6.02 -3.70
C ALA A 124 -3.85 -5.84 -5.12
N ASP A 125 -4.74 -5.77 -6.12
CA ASP A 125 -4.41 -5.14 -7.39
C ASP A 125 -4.34 -3.64 -7.15
N LEU A 126 -3.21 -3.02 -7.54
CA LEU A 126 -2.96 -1.63 -7.26
C LEU A 126 -3.10 -0.78 -8.56
N PRO A 127 -4.34 -0.44 -8.98
CA PRO A 127 -4.58 0.34 -10.20
C PRO A 127 -3.94 1.74 -10.15
N GLY A 128 -3.06 2.05 -11.10
CA GLY A 128 -2.49 3.40 -11.22
C GLY A 128 -1.03 3.55 -10.76
N LEU A 129 -0.35 2.47 -10.39
CA LEU A 129 1.12 2.47 -10.25
C LEU A 129 1.87 2.84 -11.53
N ILE A 130 1.23 2.67 -12.68
CA ILE A 130 1.92 2.61 -13.98
C ILE A 130 1.08 3.19 -15.13
N GLU A 131 -0.11 3.70 -14.81
CA GLU A 131 -0.94 4.43 -15.77
C GLU A 131 -0.54 5.90 -15.75
N GLY A 132 0.63 6.22 -16.31
CA GLY A 132 1.06 7.62 -16.41
C GLY A 132 1.02 8.36 -15.07
N ALA A 133 1.37 7.68 -13.96
CA ALA A 133 1.36 8.25 -12.61
C ALA A 133 2.24 9.50 -12.51
N SER A 134 3.25 9.60 -13.38
CA SER A 134 4.11 10.79 -13.55
C SER A 134 3.42 11.98 -14.23
N GLN A 135 2.33 11.78 -14.98
CA GLN A 135 1.60 12.84 -15.70
C GLN A 135 0.37 13.37 -14.94
N ASN A 136 -0.20 12.60 -13.99
CA ASN A 136 -1.42 12.96 -13.25
C ASN A 136 -1.11 13.32 -11.78
N VAL A 137 -0.62 14.55 -11.60
CA VAL A 137 -0.04 15.15 -10.37
C VAL A 137 -0.97 15.12 -9.12
N GLY A 138 -2.26 14.78 -9.23
CA GLY A 138 -3.20 14.81 -8.10
C GLY A 138 -3.72 13.46 -7.58
N LEU A 139 -3.84 12.44 -8.44
CA LEU A 139 -4.52 11.17 -8.14
C LEU A 139 -3.53 10.06 -7.74
N GLY A 140 -2.37 9.99 -8.40
CA GLY A 140 -1.35 8.98 -8.12
C GLY A 140 -0.78 9.07 -6.70
N HIS A 141 -0.60 10.28 -6.16
CA HIS A 141 0.08 10.44 -4.87
C HIS A 141 -0.73 9.95 -3.64
N ARG A 142 -2.06 9.90 -3.73
CA ARG A 142 -2.90 9.25 -2.71
C ARG A 142 -2.88 7.76 -2.91
N PHE A 143 -3.12 7.28 -4.13
CA PHE A 143 -3.13 5.86 -4.47
C PHE A 143 -1.83 5.14 -4.11
N LEU A 144 -0.68 5.77 -4.33
CA LEU A 144 0.62 5.14 -4.11
C LEU A 144 1.08 5.11 -2.65
N ARG A 145 0.50 5.93 -1.78
CA ARG A 145 0.58 5.73 -0.32
C ARG A 145 -0.04 4.39 0.12
N HIS A 146 -0.85 3.75 -0.72
CA HIS A 146 -1.42 2.42 -0.46
C HIS A 146 -0.43 1.32 -0.82
N VAL A 147 0.39 1.53 -1.85
CA VAL A 147 1.53 0.67 -2.19
C VAL A 147 2.52 0.65 -1.03
N GLU A 148 2.80 1.80 -0.40
CA GLU A 148 3.63 1.86 0.81
C GLU A 148 3.09 0.97 1.94
N ARG A 149 1.76 0.84 2.01
CA ARG A 149 1.03 0.06 3.01
C ARG A 149 0.83 -1.41 2.62
N THR A 150 1.61 -1.93 1.67
CA THR A 150 1.79 -3.39 1.50
C THR A 150 3.04 -3.88 2.22
N ARG A 151 3.22 -5.18 2.40
CA ARG A 151 4.46 -5.72 3.00
C ARG A 151 5.44 -6.16 1.92
N LEU A 152 4.93 -6.60 0.78
CA LEU A 152 5.67 -7.11 -0.37
C LEU A 152 5.07 -6.58 -1.68
N LEU A 153 5.91 -6.37 -2.69
CA LEU A 153 5.47 -6.09 -4.07
C LEU A 153 5.61 -7.35 -4.93
N LEU A 154 4.57 -7.68 -5.69
CA LEU A 154 4.63 -8.74 -6.70
C LEU A 154 4.58 -8.08 -8.08
N PHE A 155 5.73 -8.05 -8.75
CA PHE A 155 5.85 -7.59 -10.12
C PHE A 155 5.28 -8.64 -11.07
N VAL A 156 4.20 -8.32 -11.76
CA VAL A 156 3.56 -9.17 -12.77
C VAL A 156 3.98 -8.68 -14.15
N ILE A 157 4.83 -9.46 -14.83
CA ILE A 157 5.37 -9.13 -16.16
C ILE A 157 4.85 -10.13 -17.18
N ASP A 158 4.31 -9.64 -18.30
CA ASP A 158 4.03 -10.49 -19.46
C ASP A 158 5.35 -10.87 -20.14
N VAL A 159 5.60 -12.16 -20.33
CA VAL A 159 6.80 -12.67 -21.01
C VAL A 159 6.93 -12.17 -22.46
N ASN A 160 5.80 -11.81 -23.07
CA ASN A 160 5.77 -11.24 -24.42
C ASN A 160 6.08 -9.76 -24.43
N GLY A 161 6.26 -9.12 -23.27
CA GLY A 161 6.47 -7.69 -23.17
C GLY A 161 5.17 -6.89 -23.10
N PHE A 162 5.28 -5.58 -23.31
CA PHE A 162 4.19 -4.64 -23.17
C PHE A 162 4.18 -3.63 -24.31
N GLN A 163 2.98 -3.24 -24.74
CA GLN A 163 2.77 -2.14 -25.67
C GLN A 163 1.53 -1.36 -25.24
N LEU A 164 1.71 -0.08 -24.89
CA LEU A 164 0.62 0.76 -24.39
C LEU A 164 -0.43 1.05 -25.47
N SER A 165 0.02 1.34 -26.69
CA SER A 165 -0.85 1.54 -27.85
C SER A 165 -0.08 1.27 -29.15
N PRO A 166 -0.76 1.14 -30.30
CA PRO A 166 -0.10 0.92 -31.60
C PRO A 166 0.92 2.00 -31.98
N MET A 167 0.83 3.20 -31.39
CA MET A 167 1.77 4.30 -31.62
C MET A 167 3.01 4.26 -30.71
N HIS A 168 2.99 3.46 -29.63
CA HIS A 168 4.12 3.29 -28.74
C HIS A 168 4.97 2.09 -29.17
N PRO A 169 6.31 2.15 -29.01
CA PRO A 169 7.15 1.01 -29.29
C PRO A 169 6.80 -0.15 -28.37
N HIS A 170 6.87 -1.36 -28.93
CA HIS A 170 6.79 -2.58 -28.14
C HIS A 170 8.01 -2.69 -27.23
N ARG A 171 7.78 -2.97 -25.95
CA ARG A 171 8.82 -3.16 -24.93
C ARG A 171 8.91 -4.62 -24.58
N THR A 172 10.12 -5.15 -24.51
CA THR A 172 10.39 -6.50 -24.01
C THR A 172 10.03 -6.65 -22.53
N ALA A 173 9.95 -7.89 -22.03
CA ALA A 173 9.73 -8.16 -20.61
C ALA A 173 10.77 -7.47 -19.70
N PHE A 174 12.04 -7.41 -20.15
CA PHE A 174 13.12 -6.75 -19.42
C PHE A 174 12.96 -5.23 -19.37
N GLU A 175 12.75 -4.60 -20.52
CA GLU A 175 12.47 -3.15 -20.57
C GLU A 175 11.25 -2.78 -19.73
N THR A 176 10.23 -3.64 -19.75
CA THR A 176 9.01 -3.47 -18.93
C THR A 176 9.36 -3.46 -17.45
N LEU A 177 10.16 -4.41 -16.95
CA LEU A 177 10.58 -4.44 -15.55
C LEU A 177 11.41 -3.21 -15.18
N VAL A 178 12.37 -2.83 -16.02
CA VAL A 178 13.24 -1.66 -15.78
C VAL A 178 12.40 -0.38 -15.72
N LEU A 179 11.42 -0.23 -16.61
CA LEU A 179 10.51 0.90 -16.62
C LEU A 179 9.65 0.94 -15.34
N LEU A 180 9.15 -0.20 -14.87
CA LEU A 180 8.41 -0.27 -13.60
C LEU A 180 9.26 0.18 -12.40
N ASN A 181 10.52 -0.27 -12.34
CA ASN A 181 11.44 0.15 -11.28
C ASN A 181 11.69 1.66 -11.34
N LYS A 182 11.89 2.22 -12.53
CA LYS A 182 12.05 3.66 -12.73
C LYS A 182 10.81 4.44 -12.30
N GLU A 183 9.61 3.94 -12.62
CA GLU A 183 8.36 4.61 -12.20
C GLU A 183 8.16 4.56 -10.68
N LEU A 184 8.50 3.44 -10.03
CA LEU A 184 8.51 3.32 -8.57
C LEU A 184 9.51 4.29 -7.92
N GLU A 185 10.71 4.39 -8.48
CA GLU A 185 11.75 5.32 -8.06
C GLU A 185 11.31 6.78 -8.17
N LEU A 186 10.81 7.18 -9.35
CA LEU A 186 10.32 8.54 -9.63
C LEU A 186 9.19 8.94 -8.68
N TYR A 187 8.42 7.97 -8.20
CA TYR A 187 7.42 8.21 -7.18
C TYR A 187 8.06 8.38 -5.79
N LYS A 188 8.81 7.38 -5.33
CA LYS A 188 9.45 7.40 -4.01
C LYS A 188 10.57 6.37 -3.92
N GLU A 189 11.78 6.87 -3.66
CA GLU A 189 13.00 6.09 -3.50
C GLU A 189 12.85 4.93 -2.49
N SER A 190 12.14 5.15 -1.38
CA SER A 190 11.94 4.10 -0.36
C SER A 190 11.12 2.89 -0.82
N LEU A 191 10.45 2.94 -1.98
CA LEU A 191 9.75 1.77 -2.53
C LEU A 191 10.69 0.79 -3.23
N ILE A 192 11.89 1.24 -3.62
CA ILE A 192 12.91 0.39 -4.27
C ILE A 192 13.44 -0.65 -3.27
N ASP A 193 13.59 -0.25 -2.01
CA ASP A 193 14.08 -1.13 -0.93
C ASP A 193 13.04 -2.16 -0.47
N LYS A 194 11.81 -2.08 -0.99
CA LYS A 194 10.71 -2.92 -0.53
C LYS A 194 10.90 -4.35 -1.02
N PRO A 195 10.68 -5.38 -0.17
CA PRO A 195 10.73 -6.77 -0.61
C PRO A 195 9.85 -6.99 -1.83
N ALA A 196 10.43 -7.56 -2.87
CA ALA A 196 9.79 -7.75 -4.16
C ALA A 196 9.93 -9.18 -4.66
N LEU A 197 8.90 -9.67 -5.32
CA LEU A 197 8.90 -10.90 -6.10
C LEU A 197 8.53 -10.60 -7.54
N LEU A 198 9.07 -11.40 -8.45
CA LEU A 198 8.81 -11.30 -9.88
C LEU A 198 8.01 -12.52 -10.35
N ALA A 199 6.80 -12.29 -10.82
CA ALA A 199 5.94 -13.26 -11.48
C ALA A 199 5.95 -13.00 -12.99
N VAL A 200 6.55 -13.92 -13.75
CA VAL A 200 6.49 -13.90 -15.21
C VAL A 200 5.25 -14.64 -15.67
N ASN A 201 4.33 -13.92 -16.31
CA ASN A 201 3.02 -14.38 -16.70
C ASN A 201 2.93 -14.71 -18.21
N LYS A 202 1.85 -15.38 -18.60
CA LYS A 202 1.54 -15.82 -19.98
C LYS A 202 2.56 -16.80 -20.57
N MET A 203 3.11 -17.65 -19.73
CA MET A 203 4.07 -18.70 -20.08
C MET A 203 3.46 -19.85 -20.91
N ASP A 204 2.14 -19.88 -21.01
CA ASP A 204 1.35 -20.81 -21.84
C ASP A 204 1.38 -20.46 -23.34
N LEU A 205 1.78 -19.24 -23.72
CA LEU A 205 1.79 -18.80 -25.11
C LEU A 205 2.97 -19.38 -25.93
N PRO A 206 2.81 -19.55 -27.25
CA PRO A 206 3.88 -20.03 -28.12
C PRO A 206 5.14 -19.15 -28.05
N GLY A 207 6.31 -19.78 -27.95
CA GLY A 207 7.59 -19.07 -27.85
C GLY A 207 7.87 -18.40 -26.50
N ALA A 208 6.98 -18.53 -25.51
CA ALA A 208 7.17 -17.95 -24.18
C ALA A 208 8.44 -18.45 -23.48
N ARG A 209 8.78 -19.74 -23.64
CA ARG A 209 9.96 -20.32 -23.00
C ARG A 209 11.26 -19.68 -23.48
N GLU A 210 11.41 -19.50 -24.78
CA GLU A 210 12.59 -18.86 -25.37
C GLU A 210 12.73 -17.40 -24.91
N LYS A 211 11.62 -16.66 -24.91
CA LYS A 211 11.57 -15.27 -24.40
C LYS A 211 11.92 -15.20 -22.92
N TYR A 212 11.42 -16.15 -22.11
CA TYR A 212 11.76 -16.25 -20.70
C TYR A 212 13.25 -16.54 -20.50
N ASP A 213 13.84 -17.44 -21.29
CA ASP A 213 15.27 -17.78 -21.15
C ASP A 213 16.17 -16.57 -21.51
N VAL A 214 15.76 -15.73 -22.48
CA VAL A 214 16.41 -14.44 -22.77
C VAL A 214 16.25 -13.48 -21.58
N PHE A 215 15.02 -13.30 -21.11
CA PHE A 215 14.71 -12.44 -19.98
C PHE A 215 15.47 -12.84 -18.71
N ALA A 216 15.53 -14.13 -18.39
CA ALA A 216 16.24 -14.66 -17.23
C ALA A 216 17.74 -14.37 -17.29
N LYS A 217 18.36 -14.46 -18.47
CA LYS A 217 19.76 -14.05 -18.67
C LYS A 217 19.96 -12.55 -18.44
N GLN A 218 19.04 -11.71 -18.90
CA GLN A 218 19.09 -10.27 -18.66
C GLN A 218 18.95 -9.93 -17.17
N ILE A 219 18.11 -10.66 -16.43
CA ILE A 219 17.98 -10.50 -14.97
C ILE A 219 19.26 -10.93 -14.23
N GLN A 220 19.89 -12.04 -14.65
CA GLN A 220 21.16 -12.48 -14.06
C GLN A 220 22.29 -11.46 -14.26
N ASN A 221 22.26 -10.74 -15.38
CA ASN A 221 23.22 -9.68 -15.72
C ASN A 221 22.55 -8.29 -15.70
N TYR A 222 21.75 -8.01 -14.65
CA TYR A 222 20.87 -6.84 -14.61
C TYR A 222 21.58 -5.51 -14.89
N GLU A 223 22.75 -5.27 -14.28
CA GLU A 223 23.50 -4.01 -14.48
C GLU A 223 23.93 -3.83 -15.94
N GLU A 224 24.55 -4.85 -16.54
CA GLU A 224 24.99 -4.81 -17.94
C GLU A 224 23.80 -4.65 -18.90
N ALA A 225 22.75 -5.42 -18.67
CA ALA A 225 21.54 -5.38 -19.49
C ALA A 225 20.82 -4.02 -19.39
N THR A 226 20.79 -3.40 -18.20
CA THR A 226 20.20 -2.08 -17.99
C THR A 226 21.05 -0.98 -18.64
N ASN A 227 22.38 -1.08 -18.56
CA ASN A 227 23.30 -0.14 -19.22
C ASN A 227 23.24 -0.20 -20.74
N ALA A 228 22.79 -1.31 -21.32
CA ALA A 228 22.56 -1.44 -22.76
C ALA A 228 21.25 -0.77 -23.23
N LEU A 229 20.32 -0.43 -22.34
CA LEU A 229 19.07 0.25 -22.67
C LEU A 229 19.26 1.74 -22.95
N GLU A 230 18.29 2.37 -23.60
CA GLU A 230 18.24 3.83 -23.75
C GLU A 230 18.27 4.54 -22.38
N GLU A 231 19.00 5.64 -22.28
CA GLU A 231 19.13 6.43 -21.04
C GLU A 231 17.76 6.89 -20.49
N SER A 232 16.78 7.09 -21.38
CA SER A 232 15.40 7.42 -21.03
C SER A 232 14.71 6.35 -20.18
N LEU A 233 15.17 5.10 -20.21
CA LEU A 233 14.58 3.97 -19.48
C LEU A 233 15.34 3.60 -18.21
N ARG A 234 16.59 4.04 -18.08
CA ARG A 234 17.44 3.66 -16.94
C ARG A 234 16.90 4.28 -15.64
N PRO A 235 16.76 3.50 -14.56
CA PRO A 235 16.65 4.02 -13.19
C PRO A 235 17.91 4.83 -12.85
N LYS A 236 17.87 5.70 -11.84
CA LYS A 236 19.07 6.47 -11.44
C LYS A 236 20.11 5.61 -10.74
#